data_AF-A0A6B9F6L6-F1
#
_entry.id   AF-A0A6B9F6L6-F1
#
_cell.length_a   1.000
_cell.length_b   1.000
_cell.length_c   1.000
_cell.angle_alpha   90.00
_cell.angle_beta   90.00
_cell.angle_gamma   90.00
#
_symmetry.space_group_name_H-M   'P 1'
#
loop_
_entity.id
_entity.type
_entity.pdbx_description
1 polymer ?
#
loop_
_entity_poly.entity_id
_entity_poly.type
_entity_poly.pdbx_seq_one_letter_code
_entity_poly.pdbx_strand_id
1 'polypeptide(L)'
;MRTLREVNRRLIDAIEEPPETGEERRLDRLAATLWERASRGEGLDAGYRCRVRYKLRTIAETTHDARARHLEHARELLAEHAESG
;
A
#
# COMPACT_ATOMS: atom_id res chain seq x y z
N MET A 1 9.19 -7.96 -8.90
CA MET A 1 9.68 -6.65 -8.40
C MET A 1 9.73 -6.65 -6.88
N ARG A 2 10.88 -6.34 -6.26
CA ARG A 2 11.06 -6.42 -4.79
C ARG A 2 10.19 -5.41 -4.03
N THR A 3 10.14 -4.16 -4.49
CA THR A 3 9.41 -3.08 -3.81
C THR A 3 7.89 -3.28 -3.78
N LEU A 4 7.25 -3.77 -4.86
CA LEU A 4 5.80 -4.02 -4.83
C LEU A 4 5.40 -5.15 -3.87
N ARG A 5 6.28 -6.13 -3.66
CA ARG A 5 6.06 -7.19 -2.66
C ARG A 5 6.19 -6.64 -1.24
N GLU A 6 7.15 -5.75 -1.01
CA GLU A 6 7.32 -5.07 0.28
C GLU A 6 6.13 -4.15 0.58
N VAL A 7 5.64 -3.38 -0.40
CA VAL A 7 4.41 -2.59 -0.27
C VAL A 7 3.22 -3.50 0.04
N ASN A 8 3.04 -4.60 -0.70
CA ASN A 8 1.96 -5.55 -0.45
C ASN A 8 2.01 -6.10 1.00
N ARG A 9 3.18 -6.49 1.49
CA ARG A 9 3.34 -6.97 2.87
C ARG A 9 2.89 -5.94 3.90
N ARG A 10 3.26 -4.67 3.73
CA ARG A 10 2.81 -3.59 4.64
C ARG A 10 1.29 -3.39 4.62
N LEU A 11 0.65 -3.63 3.48
CA LEU A 11 -0.82 -3.58 3.42
C LEU A 11 -1.46 -4.76 4.16
N ILE A 12 -0.86 -5.95 4.11
CA ILE A 12 -1.33 -7.10 4.90
C ILE A 12 -1.19 -6.82 6.39
N ASP A 13 -0.02 -6.33 6.83
CA ASP A 13 0.18 -5.95 8.25
C ASP A 13 -0.88 -4.92 8.70
N ALA A 14 -1.20 -3.94 7.84
CA ALA A 14 -2.23 -2.93 8.13
C ALA A 14 -3.65 -3.52 8.25
N ILE A 15 -3.96 -4.57 7.49
CA ILE A 15 -5.28 -5.26 7.54
C ILE A 15 -5.42 -6.07 8.82
N GLU A 16 -4.33 -6.72 9.25
CA GLU A 16 -4.30 -7.56 10.46
C GLU A 16 -4.32 -6.73 11.75
N GLU A 17 -4.00 -5.43 11.68
CA GLU A 17 -3.94 -4.55 12.84
C GLU A 17 -5.33 -4.19 13.37
N PRO A 18 -5.68 -4.52 14.63
CA PRO A 18 -6.94 -4.10 15.24
C PRO A 18 -6.92 -2.63 15.70
N PRO A 19 -8.08 -2.02 15.97
CA PRO A 19 -9.43 -2.53 15.72
C PRO A 19 -9.83 -2.46 14.24
N GLU A 20 -10.91 -3.14 13.89
CA GLU A 20 -11.50 -3.01 12.56
C GLU A 20 -12.02 -1.58 12.34
N THR A 21 -11.68 -0.99 11.18
CA THR A 21 -12.11 0.36 10.79
C THR A 21 -12.97 0.38 9.52
N GLY A 22 -13.23 -0.78 8.92
CA GLY A 22 -13.99 -0.92 7.67
C GLY A 22 -13.16 -0.72 6.39
N GLU A 23 -11.89 -0.34 6.53
CA GLU A 23 -10.97 -0.12 5.40
C GLU A 23 -10.24 -1.40 4.97
N GLU A 24 -10.34 -2.48 5.73
CA GLU A 24 -9.64 -3.76 5.52
C GLU A 24 -9.93 -4.32 4.12
N ARG A 25 -11.21 -4.37 3.72
CA ARG A 25 -11.61 -4.84 2.38
C ARG A 25 -11.09 -3.96 1.24
N ARG A 26 -10.77 -2.70 1.53
CA ARG A 26 -10.23 -1.76 0.54
C ARG A 26 -8.72 -1.90 0.42
N LEU A 27 -8.04 -2.13 1.54
CA LEU A 27 -6.62 -2.45 1.61
C LEU A 27 -6.33 -3.83 1.00
N ASP A 28 -7.17 -4.83 1.27
CA ASP A 28 -7.04 -6.19 0.73
C ASP A 28 -7.09 -6.21 -0.80
N ARG A 29 -8.08 -5.55 -1.40
CA ARG A 29 -8.16 -5.41 -2.87
C ARG A 29 -6.95 -4.72 -3.47
N LEU A 30 -6.41 -3.71 -2.77
CA LEU A 30 -5.20 -3.03 -3.20
C LEU A 30 -3.99 -3.97 -3.10
N ALA A 31 -3.85 -4.70 -2.00
CA ALA A 31 -2.81 -5.70 -1.79
C ALA A 31 -2.85 -6.75 -2.92
N ALA A 32 -4.01 -7.34 -3.21
CA ALA A 32 -4.19 -8.31 -4.28
C ALA A 32 -3.75 -7.77 -5.65
N THR A 33 -4.15 -6.53 -5.98
CA THR A 33 -3.77 -5.88 -7.25
C THR A 33 -2.26 -5.69 -7.37
N LEU A 34 -1.60 -5.25 -6.28
CA LEU A 34 -0.15 -5.05 -6.26
C LEU A 34 0.60 -6.38 -6.35
N TRP A 35 0.10 -7.43 -5.72
CA TRP A 35 0.68 -8.77 -5.79
C TRP A 35 0.60 -9.35 -7.20
N GLU A 36 -0.55 -9.25 -7.86
CA GLU A 36 -0.74 -9.73 -9.23
C GLU A 36 0.26 -9.07 -10.19
N ARG A 37 0.37 -7.74 -10.15
CA ARG A 37 1.33 -6.98 -10.97
C ARG A 37 2.77 -7.36 -10.66
N ALA A 38 3.13 -7.43 -9.38
CA ALA A 38 4.47 -7.83 -8.95
C ALA A 38 4.85 -9.23 -9.43
N SER A 39 3.87 -10.15 -9.49
CA SER A 39 4.02 -11.53 -9.96
C SER A 39 4.20 -11.61 -11.48
N ARG A 40 3.54 -10.72 -12.23
CA ARG A 40 3.74 -10.57 -13.68
C ARG A 40 4.99 -9.77 -14.06
N GLY A 41 5.68 -9.18 -13.08
CA GLY A 41 6.80 -8.28 -13.33
C GLY A 41 6.38 -6.92 -13.90
N GLU A 42 5.10 -6.58 -13.77
CA GLU A 42 4.53 -5.32 -14.23
C GLU A 42 4.73 -4.22 -13.19
N GLY A 43 5.23 -3.07 -13.65
CA GLY A 43 5.34 -1.87 -12.84
C GLY A 43 4.00 -1.18 -12.59
N LEU A 44 4.07 -0.05 -11.89
CA LEU A 44 2.96 0.87 -11.73
C LEU A 44 3.26 2.15 -12.52
N ASP A 45 2.31 2.61 -13.33
CA ASP A 45 2.42 3.90 -13.97
C ASP A 45 2.36 5.04 -12.93
N ALA A 46 2.87 6.22 -13.30
CA ALA A 46 2.95 7.37 -12.40
C ALA A 46 1.58 7.81 -11.84
N GLY A 47 0.52 7.75 -12.67
CA GLY A 47 -0.83 8.12 -12.26
C GLY A 47 -1.42 7.13 -11.24
N TYR A 48 -1.22 5.83 -11.46
CA TYR A 48 -1.63 4.80 -10.51
C TYR A 48 -0.86 4.89 -9.20
N ARG A 49 0.47 5.07 -9.24
CA ARG A 49 1.28 5.31 -8.02
C ARG A 49 0.78 6.51 -7.22
N CYS A 50 0.50 7.64 -7.88
CA CYS A 50 -0.02 8.84 -7.22
C CYS A 50 -1.37 8.58 -6.53
N ARG A 51 -2.30 7.91 -7.22
CA ARG A 51 -3.61 7.54 -6.65
C ARG A 51 -3.47 6.62 -5.45
N VAL A 52 -2.60 5.62 -5.52
CA VAL A 52 -2.36 4.70 -4.39
C VAL A 52 -1.76 5.46 -3.21
N ARG A 53 -0.74 6.29 -3.43
CA ARG A 53 -0.12 7.09 -2.35
C ARG A 53 -1.11 8.02 -1.68
N TYR A 54 -1.96 8.69 -2.45
CA TYR A 54 -3.03 9.55 -1.90
C TYR A 54 -4.01 8.74 -1.05
N LYS A 55 -4.45 7.58 -1.55
CA LYS A 55 -5.37 6.69 -0.85
C LYS A 55 -4.83 6.19 0.49
N LEU A 56 -3.57 5.76 0.50
CA LEU A 56 -2.90 5.29 1.72
C LEU A 56 -2.80 6.41 2.76
N ARG A 57 -2.46 7.64 2.34
CA ARG A 57 -2.46 8.80 3.23
C ARG A 57 -3.83 9.06 3.85
N THR A 58 -4.89 9.11 3.03
CA THR A 58 -6.24 9.37 3.54
C THR A 58 -6.71 8.30 4.53
N ILE A 59 -6.38 7.03 4.32
CA ILE A 59 -6.73 5.97 5.27
C ILE A 59 -5.90 6.09 6.56
N ALA A 60 -4.61 6.43 6.45
CA ALA A 60 -3.73 6.63 7.60
C ALA A 60 -4.21 7.78 8.50
N GLU A 61 -4.70 8.88 7.91
CA GLU A 61 -5.24 10.04 8.62
C GLU A 61 -6.52 9.72 9.44
N THR A 62 -7.21 8.61 9.15
CA THR A 62 -8.49 8.25 9.77
C THR A 62 -8.44 6.96 10.58
N THR A 63 -7.26 6.40 10.84
CA THR A 63 -7.10 5.12 11.54
C THR A 63 -6.17 5.23 12.75
N HIS A 64 -6.02 4.14 13.51
CA HIS A 64 -5.17 4.08 14.69
C HIS A 64 -3.67 4.07 14.35
N ASP A 65 -2.85 4.55 15.29
CA ASP A 65 -1.41 4.78 15.11
C ASP A 65 -0.63 3.58 14.55
N ALA A 66 -0.98 2.34 14.94
CA ALA A 66 -0.30 1.15 14.43
C ALA A 66 -0.58 0.95 12.93
N ARG A 67 -1.85 0.94 12.53
CA ARG A 67 -2.25 0.81 11.13
C ARG A 67 -1.72 1.98 10.30
N ALA A 68 -1.83 3.20 10.80
CA ALA A 68 -1.34 4.40 10.13
C ALA A 68 0.16 4.27 9.79
N ARG A 69 0.99 3.80 10.73
CA ARG A 69 2.42 3.56 10.49
C ARG A 69 2.70 2.56 9.37
N HIS A 70 1.95 1.46 9.29
CA HIS A 70 2.10 0.50 8.18
C HIS A 70 1.75 1.14 6.82
N LEU A 71 0.68 1.95 6.78
CA LEU A 71 0.23 2.62 5.56
C LEU A 71 1.18 3.75 5.12
N GLU A 72 1.75 4.50 6.07
CA GLU A 72 2.78 5.51 5.80
C GLU A 72 4.04 4.87 5.21
N HIS A 73 4.50 3.77 5.80
CA HIS A 73 5.66 3.03 5.30
C HIS A 73 5.40 2.48 3.88
N ALA A 74 4.21 1.94 3.62
CA ALA A 74 3.82 1.51 2.29
C ALA A 74 3.83 2.68 1.27
N ARG A 75 3.44 3.88 1.70
CA ARG A 75 3.42 5.09 0.87
C ARG A 75 4.84 5.60 0.54
N GLU A 76 5.78 5.47 1.47
CA GLU A 76 7.19 5.82 1.31
C GLU A 76 7.90 4.90 0.33
N LEU A 77 7.71 3.58 0.47
CA LEU A 77 8.23 2.58 -0.47
C LEU A 77 7.76 2.84 -1.92
N LEU A 78 6.51 3.28 -2.10
CA LEU A 78 5.98 3.68 -3.41
C LEU A 78 6.60 4.97 -3.96
N ALA A 79 7.07 5.86 -3.09
CA ALA A 79 7.74 7.10 -3.49
C ALA A 79 9.17 6.82 -3.96
N GLU A 80 9.94 6.05 -3.19
CA GLU A 80 11.33 5.67 -3.51
C GLU A 80 11.40 4.90 -4.84
N HIS A 81 10.41 4.05 -5.09
CA HIS A 81 10.32 3.33 -6.37
C HIS A 81 10.07 4.24 -7.58
N ALA A 82 9.52 5.44 -7.39
CA ALA A 82 9.32 6.39 -8.48
C ALA A 82 10.60 7.08 -8.92
N GLU A 83 11.62 7.13 -8.05
CA GLU A 83 12.91 7.77 -8.33
C GLU A 83 13.94 6.80 -8.95
N SER A 84 13.68 5.49 -8.87
CA SER A 84 14.61 4.43 -9.30
C SER A 84 14.28 3.77 -10.65
N GLY A 85 13.26 4.24 -11.37
CA GLY A 85 12.73 3.58 -12.58
C GLY A 85 12.41 4.52 -13.71
#